data_AF-A0A7X6P906-F1
#
_entry.id   AF-A0A7X6P906-F1
#
_cell.length_a   1.000
_cell.length_b   1.000
_cell.length_c   1.000
_cell.angle_alpha   90.00
_cell.angle_beta   90.00
_cell.angle_gamma   90.00
#
_symmetry.space_group_name_H-M   'P 1'
#
loop_
_entity.id
_entity.type
_entity.pdbx_description
1 polymer ?
#
loop_
_entity_poly.entity_id
_entity_poly.type
_entity_poly.pdbx_seq_one_letter_code
_entity_poly.pdbx_strand_id
1 'polypeptide(L)'
;MLSLITEASHKGQYIDNRIIHCHQVKKYNPNQWYLILGFLVMVTVATMIIPIPVPGGGFFNFGDVMIVFIGLYAGKKAGAIAGGIGSAIADLLLFPLFAPI
;
A
#
# COMPACT_ATOMS: atom_id res chain seq x y z
N MET A 1 23.28 -9.98 -10.91
CA MET A 1 22.17 -9.20 -10.33
C MET A 1 20.81 -9.85 -10.60
N LEU A 2 20.44 -10.15 -11.85
CA LEU A 2 19.19 -10.86 -12.16
C LEU A 2 19.06 -12.23 -11.46
N SER A 3 20.16 -13.00 -11.38
CA SER A 3 20.19 -14.32 -10.71
C SER A 3 19.77 -14.27 -9.24
N LEU A 4 20.28 -13.27 -8.50
CA LEU A 4 19.94 -13.07 -7.09
C LEU A 4 18.47 -12.68 -6.91
N ILE A 5 17.92 -11.88 -7.84
CA ILE A 5 16.51 -11.49 -7.83
C ILE A 5 15.62 -12.71 -8.08
N THR A 6 15.99 -13.57 -9.05
CA THR A 6 15.23 -14.78 -9.35
C THR A 6 15.29 -15.80 -8.20
N GLU A 7 16.45 -15.98 -7.57
CA GLU A 7 16.59 -16.86 -6.40
C GLU A 7 15.77 -16.35 -5.21
N ALA A 8 15.82 -15.04 -4.93
CA ALA A 8 15.02 -14.44 -3.87
C ALA A 8 13.52 -14.58 -4.14
N SER A 9 13.08 -14.34 -5.39
CA SER A 9 11.68 -14.54 -5.80
C SER A 9 11.24 -16.00 -5.62
N HIS A 10 12.06 -16.96 -6.06
CA HIS A 10 11.76 -18.39 -5.95
C HIS A 10 11.67 -18.83 -4.48
N LYS A 11 12.61 -18.38 -3.63
CA LYS A 11 12.58 -18.67 -2.20
C LYS A 11 11.36 -18.05 -1.52
N GLY A 12 10.96 -16.84 -1.92
CA GLY A 12 9.72 -16.21 -1.47
C GLY A 12 8.48 -17.04 -1.81
N GLN A 13 8.36 -17.47 -3.08
CA GLN A 13 7.25 -18.34 -3.51
C GLN A 13 7.20 -19.67 -2.75
N TYR A 14 8.35 -20.27 -2.43
CA TYR A 14 8.40 -21.48 -1.63
C TYR A 14 7.85 -21.26 -0.21
N ILE A 15 8.22 -20.16 0.43
CA ILE A 15 7.74 -19.80 1.77
C ILE A 15 6.23 -19.51 1.73
N ASP A 16 5.75 -18.74 0.74
CA ASP A 16 4.33 -18.44 0.57
C ASP A 16 3.51 -19.73 0.42
N ASN A 17 3.96 -20.66 -0.43
CA ASN A 17 3.27 -21.94 -0.63
C ASN A 17 3.21 -22.77 0.67
N ARG A 18 4.27 -22.75 1.48
CA ARG A 18 4.30 -23.41 2.79
C ARG A 18 3.31 -22.78 3.77
N ILE A 19 3.24 -21.45 3.82
CA ILE A 19 2.31 -20.72 4.71
C ILE A 19 0.87 -20.99 4.29
N ILE A 20 0.55 -20.91 2.99
CA ILE A 20 -0.80 -21.16 2.47
C ILE A 20 -1.24 -22.59 2.81
N HIS A 21 -0.36 -23.58 2.69
CA HIS A 21 -0.67 -24.95 3.06
C HIS A 21 -0.99 -25.11 4.56
N CYS A 22 -0.25 -24.44 5.44
CA CYS A 22 -0.43 -24.57 6.89
C CYS A 22 -1.56 -23.70 7.46
N HIS A 23 -1.74 -22.48 6.94
CA HIS A 23 -2.65 -21.47 7.50
C HIS A 23 -3.86 -21.16 6.62
N GLN A 24 -3.99 -21.80 5.45
CA GLN A 24 -5.13 -21.64 4.53
C GLN A 24 -5.46 -20.16 4.24
N VAL A 25 -4.44 -19.32 4.14
CA VAL A 25 -4.61 -17.88 3.89
C VAL A 25 -5.17 -17.65 2.49
N LYS A 26 -6.35 -17.02 2.43
CA LYS A 26 -7.04 -16.70 1.19
C LYS A 26 -6.31 -15.56 0.47
N LYS A 27 -5.81 -15.81 -0.75
CA LYS A 27 -5.21 -14.75 -1.57
C LYS A 27 -6.28 -13.75 -2.02
N TYR A 28 -5.92 -12.47 -1.99
CA TYR A 28 -6.69 -11.40 -2.57
C TYR A 28 -6.98 -11.66 -4.06
N ASN A 29 -8.25 -11.52 -4.46
CA ASN A 29 -8.65 -11.67 -5.85
C ASN A 29 -8.69 -10.29 -6.52
N PRO A 30 -7.83 -10.01 -7.51
CA PRO A 30 -7.75 -8.70 -8.16
C PRO A 30 -9.03 -8.29 -8.89
N ASN A 31 -9.96 -9.21 -9.14
CA ASN A 31 -11.24 -8.92 -9.77
C ASN A 31 -12.22 -8.18 -8.82
N GLN A 32 -11.89 -8.05 -7.54
CA GLN A 32 -12.70 -7.35 -6.53
C GLN A 32 -12.37 -5.84 -6.51
N TRP A 33 -12.69 -5.13 -7.60
CA TRP A 33 -12.39 -3.70 -7.78
C TRP A 33 -12.90 -2.80 -6.63
N TYR A 34 -14.00 -3.17 -5.98
CA TYR A 34 -14.55 -2.46 -4.83
C TYR A 34 -13.60 -2.43 -3.63
N LEU A 35 -12.75 -3.44 -3.46
CA LEU A 35 -11.74 -3.44 -2.40
C LEU A 35 -10.64 -2.41 -2.69
N ILE A 36 -10.25 -2.23 -3.95
CA ILE A 36 -9.29 -1.18 -4.35
C ILE A 36 -9.86 0.21 -4.04
N LEU A 37 -11.14 0.43 -4.33
CA LEU A 37 -11.81 1.69 -3.98
C LEU A 37 -11.86 1.90 -2.47
N GLY A 38 -12.21 0.87 -1.71
CA GLY A 38 -12.18 0.93 -0.25
C GLY A 38 -10.80 1.31 0.29
N PHE A 39 -9.75 0.69 -0.24
CA PHE A 39 -8.37 1.01 0.11
C PHE A 39 -7.96 2.43 -0.27
N LEU A 40 -8.38 2.92 -1.44
CA LEU A 40 -8.12 4.28 -1.88
C LEU A 40 -8.72 5.29 -0.89
N VAL A 41 -9.99 5.12 -0.53
CA VAL A 41 -10.65 5.97 0.47
C VAL A 41 -9.92 5.88 1.81
N MET A 42 -9.50 4.68 2.21
CA MET A 42 -8.73 4.48 3.44
C MET A 42 -7.40 5.24 3.42
N VAL A 43 -6.66 5.24 2.30
CA VAL A 43 -5.43 6.01 2.14
C VAL A 43 -5.72 7.50 2.26
N THR A 44 -6.70 8.03 1.52
CA THR A 44 -7.04 9.45 1.56
C THR A 44 -7.42 9.91 2.97
N VAL A 45 -8.27 9.14 3.66
CA VAL A 45 -8.71 9.44 5.03
C VAL A 45 -7.57 9.32 6.02
N ALA A 46 -6.72 8.30 5.90
CA ALA A 46 -5.54 8.13 6.75
C ALA A 46 -4.57 9.31 6.63
N THR A 47 -4.37 9.82 5.41
CA THR A 47 -3.55 11.01 5.15
C THR A 47 -4.11 12.27 5.80
N MET A 48 -5.44 12.43 5.81
CA MET A 48 -6.09 13.64 6.34
C MET A 48 -6.25 13.66 7.86
N ILE A 49 -6.64 12.53 8.46
CA ILE A 49 -7.10 12.51 9.86
C ILE A 49 -5.95 12.46 10.85
N ILE A 50 -4.80 11.90 10.48
CA ILE A 50 -3.73 11.56 11.42
C ILE A 50 -2.47 12.41 11.11
N PRO A 51 -2.49 13.73 11.40
CA PRO A 51 -1.27 14.52 11.38
C PRO A 51 -0.45 14.21 12.62
N ILE A 52 0.66 13.48 12.46
CA ILE A 52 1.60 13.21 13.55
C ILE A 52 2.80 14.15 13.38
N PRO A 53 2.89 15.23 14.19
CA PRO A 53 4.05 16.11 14.16
C PRO A 53 5.25 15.36 14.74
N VAL A 54 6.36 15.33 14.01
CA VAL A 54 7.62 14.74 14.50
C VAL A 54 8.56 15.84 15.00
N PRO A 55 9.25 15.60 16.13
CA PRO A 55 10.25 16.55 16.63
C PRO A 55 11.39 16.67 15.60
N GLY A 56 11.63 17.90 15.12
CA GLY A 56 12.58 18.18 14.02
C GLY A 56 11.96 18.87 12.80
N GLY A 57 10.68 19.25 12.85
CA GLY A 57 10.02 20.02 11.79
C GLY A 57 9.55 19.19 10.60
N GLY A 58 9.63 17.86 10.69
CA GLY A 58 9.05 16.95 9.71
C GLY A 58 7.56 16.68 9.96
N PHE A 59 6.90 16.10 8.97
CA PHE A 59 5.54 15.62 9.06
C PHE A 59 5.51 14.12 8.78
N PHE A 60 4.88 13.34 9.64
CA PHE A 60 4.69 11.92 9.39
C PHE A 60 3.31 11.68 8.78
N ASN A 61 3.30 11.27 7.51
CA ASN A 61 2.07 10.96 6.78
C ASN A 61 1.63 9.52 7.10
N PHE A 62 0.53 9.38 7.84
CA PHE A 62 -0.01 8.07 8.18
C PHE A 62 -0.57 7.32 6.95
N GLY A 63 -0.92 8.04 5.89
CA GLY A 63 -1.31 7.46 4.60
C GLY A 63 -0.23 6.55 4.03
N ASP A 64 1.06 6.91 4.14
CA ASP A 64 2.17 6.10 3.62
C ASP A 64 2.26 4.72 4.28
N VAL A 65 1.99 4.66 5.58
CA VAL A 65 1.89 3.39 6.32
C VAL A 65 0.79 2.52 5.73
N MET A 66 -0.34 3.14 5.40
CA MET A 66 -1.48 2.44 4.84
C MET A 66 -1.20 1.92 3.42
N ILE A 67 -0.49 2.68 2.59
CA ILE A 67 -0.05 2.25 1.24
C ILE A 67 0.80 0.99 1.33
N VAL A 68 1.80 0.99 2.24
CA VAL A 68 2.67 -0.16 2.46
C VAL A 68 1.85 -1.37 2.93
N PHE A 69 0.95 -1.17 3.89
CA PHE A 69 0.05 -2.22 4.37
C PHE A 69 -0.78 -2.83 3.23
N ILE A 70 -1.41 -2.00 2.39
CA ILE A 70 -2.23 -2.46 1.25
C ILE A 70 -1.37 -3.20 0.23
N GLY A 71 -0.15 -2.71 -0.05
CA GLY A 71 0.78 -3.37 -0.97
C GLY A 71 1.19 -4.77 -0.49
N LEU A 72 1.35 -4.96 0.82
CA LEU A 72 1.66 -6.26 1.42
C LEU A 72 0.42 -7.16 1.52
N TYR A 73 -0.75 -6.61 1.81
CA TYR A 73 -1.98 -7.36 2.04
C TYR A 73 -2.69 -7.76 0.73
N ALA A 74 -2.93 -6.80 -0.16
CA ALA A 74 -3.67 -6.97 -1.41
C ALA A 74 -2.75 -7.03 -2.65
N GLY A 75 -1.45 -6.90 -2.45
CA GLY A 75 -0.42 -7.03 -3.48
C GLY A 75 -0.06 -5.70 -4.17
N LYS A 76 1.05 -5.74 -4.93
CA LYS A 76 1.67 -4.55 -5.55
C LYS A 76 0.71 -3.68 -6.36
N LYS A 77 -0.20 -4.28 -7.14
CA LYS A 77 -1.15 -3.53 -7.99
C LYS A 77 -2.17 -2.74 -7.18
N ALA A 78 -2.76 -3.36 -6.15
CA ALA A 78 -3.74 -2.72 -5.30
C ALA A 78 -3.10 -1.57 -4.51
N GLY A 79 -1.92 -1.79 -3.92
CA GLY A 79 -1.17 -0.75 -3.21
C GLY A 79 -0.77 0.42 -4.12
N ALA A 80 -0.32 0.15 -5.34
CA ALA A 80 0.06 1.20 -6.28
C ALA A 80 -1.14 2.07 -6.72
N ILE A 81 -2.29 1.45 -7.05
CA ILE A 81 -3.47 2.20 -7.49
C ILE A 81 -4.10 2.96 -6.33
N ALA A 82 -4.35 2.27 -5.21
CA ALA A 82 -4.97 2.88 -4.04
C ALA A 82 -4.08 3.98 -3.44
N GLY A 83 -2.78 3.75 -3.36
CA GLY A 83 -1.82 4.72 -2.83
C GLY A 83 -1.61 5.91 -3.76
N GLY A 84 -1.37 5.67 -5.05
CA GLY A 84 -1.14 6.76 -6.00
C GLY A 84 -2.34 7.71 -6.12
N ILE A 85 -3.54 7.16 -6.33
CA ILE A 85 -4.74 7.98 -6.50
C ILE A 85 -5.20 8.53 -5.14
N GLY A 86 -5.20 7.71 -4.10
CA GLY A 86 -5.66 8.12 -2.76
C GLY A 86 -4.81 9.24 -2.17
N SER A 87 -3.49 9.17 -2.31
CA SER A 87 -2.58 10.24 -1.88
C SER A 87 -2.73 11.50 -2.73
N ALA A 88 -2.81 11.38 -4.06
CA ALA A 88 -3.00 12.55 -4.93
C ALA A 88 -4.29 13.32 -4.58
N ILE A 89 -5.37 12.62 -4.28
CA ILE A 89 -6.63 13.24 -3.82
C ILE A 89 -6.43 13.93 -2.46
N ALA A 90 -5.71 13.29 -1.52
CA ALA A 90 -5.45 13.91 -0.23
C ALA A 90 -4.59 15.17 -0.35
N ASP A 91 -3.57 15.15 -1.20
CA ASP A 91 -2.72 16.30 -1.47
C ASP A 91 -3.52 17.42 -2.14
N LEU A 92 -4.36 17.13 -3.14
CA LEU A 92 -5.22 18.15 -3.75
C LEU A 92 -6.16 18.86 -2.75
N LEU A 93 -6.56 18.18 -1.68
CA LEU A 93 -7.49 18.71 -0.69
C LEU A 93 -6.81 19.43 0.47
N LEU A 94 -5.63 18.96 0.91
CA LEU A 94 -4.93 19.50 2.09
C LEU A 94 -3.67 20.29 1.74
N PHE A 95 -2.89 19.80 0.79
CA PHE A 95 -1.61 20.37 0.40
C PHE A 95 -1.42 20.36 -1.14
N PRO A 96 -2.14 21.21 -1.88
CA PRO A 96 -2.17 21.13 -3.35
C PRO A 96 -0.80 21.26 -4.03
N LEU A 97 0.18 21.84 -3.33
CA LEU A 97 1.56 21.95 -3.78
C LEU A 97 2.26 20.59 -3.97
N PHE A 98 1.87 19.58 -3.18
CA PHE A 98 2.46 18.23 -3.26
C PHE A 98 1.66 17.30 -4.18
N ALA A 99 0.51 17.75 -4.68
CA ALA A 99 -0.30 16.95 -5.58
C ALA A 99 0.45 16.73 -6.90
N PRO A 100 0.55 15.48 -7.40
CA PRO A 100 1.08 15.20 -8.72
C PRO A 100 0.03 15.60 -9.77
N ILE A 101 0.10 16.84 -10.25
CA ILE A 101 -0.74 17.41 -11.32
C ILE A 101 0.00 17.31 -12.66
#